data_AF-A0A2V9J4I3-F1
#
_entry.id   AF-A0A2V9J4I3-F1
#
_cell.length_a   1.000
_cell.length_b   1.000
_cell.length_c   1.000
_cell.angle_alpha   90.00
_cell.angle_beta   90.00
_cell.angle_gamma   90.00
#
_symmetry.space_group_name_H-M   'P 1'
#
loop_
_entity.id
_entity.type
_entity.pdbx_description
1 polymer ?
#
loop_
_entity_poly.entity_id
_entity_poly.type
_entity_poly.pdbx_seq_one_letter_code
_entity_poly.pdbx_strand_id
1 'polypeptide(L)'
;MPHSERIVQIQARLQPFETSWFSYPAFRELRRQTGIFADAIGFFARSAVAEADGESHTVDFELVTGSFFSFFGARPALGRLIDEEDDRVEGAHPVCVLSYPVWQARFGGDPRVLGRTIRVDGVPLQVAGVVPR
;
A
#
# COMPACT_ATOMS: atom_id res chain seq x y z
N MET A 1 -5.21 -17.30 -1.79
CA MET A 1 -6.27 -16.27 -1.81
C MET A 1 -7.61 -16.98 -2.01
N PRO A 2 -8.57 -16.86 -1.09
CA PRO A 2 -9.94 -17.28 -1.37
C PRO A 2 -10.48 -16.50 -2.60
N HIS A 3 -11.23 -17.16 -3.47
CA HIS A 3 -11.92 -16.54 -4.61
C HIS A 3 -11.05 -15.81 -5.65
N SER A 4 -9.82 -16.27 -5.90
CA SER A 4 -8.95 -15.65 -6.92
C SER A 4 -9.59 -15.61 -8.32
N GLU A 5 -10.50 -16.54 -8.62
CA GLU A 5 -11.28 -16.59 -9.86
C GLU A 5 -12.27 -15.42 -10.02
N ARG A 6 -12.50 -14.63 -8.97
CA ARG A 6 -13.41 -13.48 -8.95
C ARG A 6 -12.68 -12.13 -8.91
N ILE A 7 -11.36 -12.13 -8.98
CA ILE A 7 -10.54 -10.92 -9.04
C ILE A 7 -10.25 -10.61 -10.51
N VAL A 8 -10.55 -9.38 -10.92
CA VAL A 8 -10.27 -8.87 -12.26
C VAL A 8 -9.52 -7.56 -12.19
N GLN A 9 -8.70 -7.26 -13.20
CA GLN A 9 -8.08 -5.96 -13.35
C GLN A 9 -8.95 -5.08 -14.25
N ILE A 10 -9.25 -3.87 -13.79
CA ILE A 10 -10.05 -2.92 -14.58
C ILE A 10 -9.13 -2.18 -15.54
N GLN A 11 -9.52 -2.15 -16.81
CA GLN A 11 -8.82 -1.44 -17.87
C GLN A 11 -9.78 -0.46 -18.55
N ALA A 12 -9.33 0.77 -18.75
CA ALA A 12 -10.01 1.77 -19.56
C ALA A 12 -9.43 1.76 -20.97
N ARG A 13 -10.31 1.75 -21.98
CA ARG A 13 -9.94 1.91 -23.38
C ARG A 13 -10.20 3.36 -23.81
N LEU A 14 -9.13 4.13 -24.00
CA LEU A 14 -9.12 5.50 -24.49
C LEU A 14 -8.39 5.50 -25.83
N GLN A 15 -9.12 5.33 -26.96
CA GLN A 15 -8.47 5.17 -28.27
C GLN A 15 -7.41 6.24 -28.54
N PRO A 16 -6.18 5.86 -28.92
CA PRO A 16 -5.69 4.52 -29.29
C PRO A 16 -5.10 3.67 -28.14
N PHE A 17 -5.24 4.07 -26.89
CA PHE A 17 -4.60 3.48 -25.71
C PHE A 17 -5.54 2.62 -24.85
N GLU A 18 -4.96 1.64 -24.17
CA GLU A 18 -5.57 0.93 -23.04
C GLU A 18 -4.74 1.22 -21.79
N THR A 19 -5.40 1.46 -20.66
CA THR A 19 -4.73 1.81 -19.40
C THR A 19 -5.42 1.18 -18.20
N SER A 20 -4.64 0.68 -17.26
CA SER A 20 -5.11 0.33 -15.90
C SER A 20 -4.84 1.45 -14.90
N TRP A 21 -4.32 2.60 -15.37
CA TRP A 21 -4.07 3.78 -14.55
C TRP A 21 -5.33 4.62 -14.44
N PHE A 22 -5.81 4.78 -13.22
CA PHE A 22 -6.90 5.67 -12.89
C PHE A 22 -6.37 6.72 -11.91
N SER A 23 -6.85 7.96 -12.04
CA SER A 23 -6.64 8.93 -10.98
C SER A 23 -7.35 8.45 -9.71
N TYR A 24 -6.84 8.85 -8.54
CA TYR A 24 -7.47 8.47 -7.28
C TYR A 24 -8.96 8.86 -7.17
N PRO A 25 -9.39 10.07 -7.61
CA PRO A 25 -10.82 10.39 -7.69
C PRO A 25 -11.63 9.47 -8.62
N ALA A 26 -11.06 9.07 -9.77
CA ALA A 26 -11.74 8.14 -10.68
C ALA A 26 -11.87 6.74 -10.05
N PHE A 27 -10.84 6.27 -9.36
CA PHE A 27 -10.90 5.04 -8.56
C PHE A 27 -12.00 5.12 -7.49
N ARG A 28 -12.10 6.24 -6.76
CA ARG A 28 -13.13 6.41 -5.73
C ARG A 28 -14.54 6.33 -6.30
N GLU A 29 -14.78 6.92 -7.47
CA GLU A 29 -16.08 6.82 -8.13
C GLU A 29 -16.37 5.39 -8.61
N LEU A 30 -15.38 4.72 -9.19
CA LEU A 30 -15.49 3.31 -9.60
C LEU A 30 -15.83 2.39 -8.42
N ARG A 31 -15.16 2.59 -7.27
CA ARG A 31 -15.44 1.84 -6.04
C ARG A 31 -16.85 2.10 -5.50
N ARG A 32 -17.40 3.31 -5.72
CA ARG A 32 -18.76 3.69 -5.30
C ARG A 32 -19.85 3.09 -6.21
N GLN A 33 -19.52 2.68 -7.43
CA GLN A 33 -20.46 2.06 -8.36
C GLN A 33 -20.80 0.63 -7.93
N THR A 34 -21.75 0.55 -7.00
CA THR A 34 -22.33 -0.71 -6.53
C THR A 34 -23.16 -1.35 -7.65
N GLY A 35 -22.89 -2.62 -7.96
CA GLY A 35 -23.67 -3.42 -8.93
C GLY A 35 -22.85 -4.27 -9.89
N ILE A 36 -21.58 -3.94 -10.13
CA ILE A 36 -20.67 -4.71 -11.00
C ILE A 36 -19.62 -5.44 -10.17
N PHE A 37 -19.00 -4.73 -9.23
CA PHE A 37 -17.96 -5.26 -8.36
C PHE A 37 -18.40 -5.23 -6.90
N ALA A 38 -17.94 -6.21 -6.12
CA ALA A 38 -18.20 -6.26 -4.69
C ALA A 38 -17.33 -5.26 -3.91
N ASP A 39 -16.10 -5.02 -4.39
CA ASP A 39 -15.18 -4.00 -3.89
C ASP A 39 -14.13 -3.70 -4.98
N ALA A 40 -13.33 -2.65 -4.78
CA ALA A 40 -12.19 -2.31 -5.63
C ALA A 40 -11.03 -1.80 -4.77
N ILE A 41 -9.81 -2.15 -5.19
CA ILE A 41 -8.55 -1.67 -4.61
C ILE A 41 -7.69 -1.03 -5.70
N GLY A 42 -6.80 -0.13 -5.29
CA GLY A 42 -5.78 0.45 -6.15
C GLY A 42 -4.40 0.20 -5.57
N PHE A 43 -3.43 -0.03 -6.44
CA PHE A 43 -2.02 -0.09 -6.06
C PHE A 43 -1.14 0.45 -7.18
N PHE A 44 0.02 1.00 -6.81
CA PHE A 44 1.00 1.52 -7.76
C PHE A 44 2.42 1.25 -7.27
N ALA A 45 3.14 0.41 -8.01
CA ALA A 45 4.53 0.10 -7.73
C ALA A 45 5.44 1.27 -8.12
N ARG A 46 6.39 1.58 -7.23
CA ARG A 46 7.41 2.61 -7.42
C ARG A 46 8.73 2.14 -6.83
N SER A 47 9.82 2.74 -7.30
CA SER A 47 11.14 2.65 -6.67
C SER A 47 11.52 4.03 -6.14
N ALA A 48 12.17 4.07 -4.98
CA ALA A 48 12.63 5.29 -4.33
C ALA A 48 13.88 5.03 -3.50
N VAL A 49 14.52 6.11 -3.02
CA VAL A 49 15.54 6.01 -1.98
C VAL A 49 14.86 6.11 -0.62
N ALA A 50 15.00 5.06 0.19
CA ALA A 50 14.59 5.05 1.58
C ALA A 50 15.78 5.33 2.50
N GLU A 51 15.59 6.21 3.47
CA GLU A 51 16.55 6.53 4.52
C GLU A 51 16.00 6.08 5.88
N ALA A 52 16.78 5.26 6.58
CA ALA A 52 16.50 4.82 7.94
C ALA A 52 17.82 4.74 8.71
N ASP A 53 17.84 5.25 9.95
CA ASP A 53 19.00 5.19 10.86
C ASP A 53 20.33 5.72 10.25
N GLY A 54 20.24 6.68 9.32
CA GLY A 54 21.40 7.28 8.65
C GLY A 54 21.91 6.52 7.43
N GLU A 55 21.26 5.41 7.06
CA GLU A 55 21.57 4.66 5.85
C GLU A 55 20.52 4.89 4.76
N SER A 56 20.97 4.99 3.51
CA SER A 56 20.12 5.14 2.33
C SER A 56 20.15 3.86 1.48
N HIS A 57 18.98 3.37 1.09
CA HIS A 57 18.81 2.17 0.28
C HIS A 57 17.78 2.41 -0.82
N THR A 58 18.04 1.92 -2.03
CA THR A 58 16.98 1.83 -3.04
C THR A 58 15.97 0.76 -2.61
N VAL A 59 14.70 1.12 -2.59
CA VAL A 59 13.60 0.23 -2.24
C VAL A 59 12.52 0.27 -3.31
N ASP A 60 11.94 -0.90 -3.56
CA ASP A 60 10.67 -1.03 -4.28
C ASP A 60 9.54 -1.03 -3.25
N PHE A 61 8.49 -0.27 -3.52
CA PHE A 61 7.31 -0.17 -2.66
C PHE A 61 6.05 0.00 -3.49
N GLU A 62 4.91 -0.32 -2.88
CA GLU A 62 3.60 -0.09 -3.46
C GLU A 62 2.88 1.01 -2.68
N LEU A 63 2.38 2.01 -3.40
CA LEU A 63 1.31 2.86 -2.89
C LEU A 63 0.02 2.07 -3.01
N VAL A 64 -0.75 1.98 -1.94
CA VAL A 64 -1.97 1.17 -1.89
C VAL A 64 -3.13 1.98 -1.33
N THR A 65 -4.35 1.66 -1.78
CA THR A 65 -5.57 2.24 -1.21
C THR A 65 -5.82 1.68 0.19
N GLY A 66 -6.59 2.40 1.01
CA GLY A 66 -6.89 1.98 2.40
C GLY A 66 -7.52 0.58 2.54
N SER A 67 -8.27 0.12 1.53
CA SER A 67 -8.89 -1.21 1.53
C SER A 67 -7.99 -2.35 1.02
N PHE A 68 -6.73 -2.08 0.65
CA PHE A 68 -5.87 -3.06 -0.03
C PHE A 68 -5.65 -4.33 0.78
N PHE A 69 -5.25 -4.19 2.05
CA PHE A 69 -4.94 -5.35 2.88
C PHE A 69 -6.19 -6.12 3.32
N SER A 70 -7.28 -5.41 3.62
CA SER A 70 -8.56 -6.03 4.02
C SER A 70 -9.19 -6.80 2.86
N PHE A 71 -9.06 -6.32 1.62
CA PHE A 71 -9.47 -7.02 0.41
C PHE A 71 -8.84 -8.41 0.29
N PHE A 72 -7.56 -8.55 0.64
CA PHE A 72 -6.86 -9.85 0.66
C PHE A 72 -7.03 -10.64 1.96
N GLY A 73 -7.76 -10.10 2.95
CA GLY A 73 -7.89 -10.71 4.27
C GLY A 73 -6.57 -10.81 5.04
N ALA A 74 -5.61 -9.94 4.73
CA ALA A 74 -4.29 -9.97 5.33
C ALA A 74 -4.35 -9.59 6.81
N ARG A 75 -3.54 -10.26 7.63
CA ARG A 75 -3.35 -9.93 9.05
C ARG A 75 -1.89 -9.55 9.28
N PRO A 76 -1.61 -8.47 10.02
CA PRO A 76 -0.22 -8.05 10.25
C PRO A 76 0.54 -9.12 11.05
N ALA A 77 1.83 -9.26 10.77
CA ALA A 77 2.75 -9.95 11.67
C ALA A 77 3.01 -9.13 12.94
N LEU A 78 2.99 -7.80 12.82
CA LEU A 78 3.24 -6.84 13.89
C LEU A 78 2.49 -5.52 13.62
N GLY A 79 1.93 -4.90 14.66
CA GLY A 79 1.26 -3.59 14.56
C GLY A 79 -0.06 -3.66 13.80
N ARG A 80 -0.29 -2.68 12.92
CA ARG A 80 -1.47 -2.60 12.05
C ARG A 80 -1.09 -2.48 10.58
N LEU A 81 -2.01 -2.85 9.70
CA LEU A 81 -1.88 -2.58 8.26
C LEU A 81 -2.51 -1.23 7.92
N ILE A 82 -2.26 -0.75 6.71
CA ILE A 82 -2.94 0.43 6.15
C ILE A 82 -4.43 0.12 6.07
N ASP A 83 -5.25 1.09 6.49
CA ASP A 83 -6.70 1.00 6.45
C ASP A 83 -7.34 2.24 5.78
N GLU A 84 -8.67 2.29 5.74
CA GLU A 84 -9.41 3.37 5.08
C GLU A 84 -9.17 4.75 5.71
N GLU A 85 -8.82 4.84 6.99
CA GLU A 85 -8.54 6.13 7.64
C GLU A 85 -7.25 6.76 7.10
N ASP A 86 -6.25 5.94 6.77
CA ASP A 86 -4.96 6.41 6.25
C ASP A 86 -5.08 7.02 4.83
N ASP A 87 -6.16 6.72 4.12
CA ASP A 87 -6.39 7.12 2.72
C ASP A 87 -7.56 8.12 2.57
N ARG A 88 -8.07 8.69 3.67
CA ARG A 88 -9.22 9.62 3.62
C ARG A 88 -8.86 11.03 3.15
N VAL A 89 -7.70 11.53 3.58
CA VAL A 89 -7.26 12.89 3.34
C VAL A 89 -5.90 12.84 2.70
N GLU A 90 -5.79 13.48 1.53
CA GLU A 90 -4.55 13.56 0.78
C GLU A 90 -3.41 14.12 1.64
N GLY A 91 -2.32 13.34 1.76
CA GLY A 91 -1.13 13.73 2.52
C GLY A 91 -1.28 13.72 4.05
N ALA A 92 -2.43 13.33 4.63
CA ALA A 92 -2.66 13.45 6.07
C ALA A 92 -2.01 12.34 6.92
N HIS A 93 -1.80 11.15 6.36
CA HIS A 93 -1.31 9.99 7.10
C HIS A 93 -0.15 9.30 6.36
N PRO A 94 1.07 9.87 6.41
CA PRO A 94 2.23 9.22 5.83
C PRO A 94 2.66 8.03 6.71
N VAL A 95 1.99 6.89 6.55
CA VAL A 95 2.35 5.63 7.19
C VAL A 95 2.91 4.67 6.16
N CYS A 96 3.75 3.74 6.62
CA CYS A 96 4.21 2.62 5.81
C CYS A 96 4.06 1.31 6.58
N VAL A 97 3.96 0.22 5.82
CA VAL A 97 4.00 -1.15 6.35
C VAL A 97 5.21 -1.82 5.73
N LEU A 98 6.03 -2.45 6.56
CA LEU A 98 7.23 -3.14 6.09
C LEU A 98 6.90 -4.53 5.58
N SER A 99 7.63 -4.97 4.55
CA SER A 99 7.67 -6.38 4.21
C SER A 99 8.36 -7.16 5.34
N TYR A 100 7.92 -8.40 5.59
CA TYR A 100 8.55 -9.25 6.60
C TYR A 100 10.07 -9.42 6.36
N PRO A 101 10.56 -9.65 5.12
CA PRO A 101 12.00 -9.74 4.86
C PRO A 101 12.77 -8.45 5.16
N VAL A 102 12.20 -7.28 4.85
CA VAL A 102 12.86 -5.99 5.15
C VAL A 102 12.94 -5.77 6.66
N TRP A 103 11.86 -6.06 7.38
CA TRP A 103 11.84 -5.97 8.85
C TRP A 103 12.92 -6.86 9.50
N GLN A 104 13.07 -8.09 9.02
CA GLN A 104 14.11 -9.01 9.50
C GLN A 104 15.52 -8.55 9.13
N ALA A 105 15.75 -8.19 7.86
CA ALA A 105 17.09 -7.90 7.33
C ALA A 105 17.64 -6.53 7.77
N ARG A 106 16.77 -5.53 7.97
CA ARG A 106 17.18 -4.15 8.30
C ARG A 106 16.97 -3.78 9.76
N PHE A 107 15.92 -4.31 10.38
CA PHE A 107 15.55 -3.98 11.75
C PHE A 107 15.74 -5.16 12.71
N GLY A 108 16.34 -6.26 12.25
CA GLY A 108 16.62 -7.45 13.07
C GLY A 108 15.38 -8.13 13.63
N GLY A 109 14.19 -7.87 13.07
CA GLY A 109 12.94 -8.31 13.67
C GLY A 109 12.57 -7.58 14.97
N ASP A 110 13.12 -6.39 15.24
CA ASP A 110 12.83 -5.63 16.46
C ASP A 110 11.39 -5.08 16.42
N PRO A 111 10.51 -5.43 17.39
CA PRO A 111 9.17 -4.88 17.47
C PRO A 111 9.14 -3.36 17.74
N ARG A 112 10.24 -2.78 18.21
CA ARG A 112 10.40 -1.32 18.38
C ARG A 112 10.55 -0.57 17.04
N VAL A 113 10.37 -1.26 15.91
CA VAL A 113 10.23 -0.61 14.60
C VAL A 113 8.91 0.17 14.49
N LEU A 114 7.86 -0.22 15.22
CA LEU A 114 6.58 0.48 15.20
C LEU A 114 6.73 1.93 15.64
N GLY A 115 6.14 2.85 14.88
CA GLY A 115 6.23 4.30 15.12
C GLY A 115 7.58 4.91 14.72
N ARG A 116 8.58 4.13 14.28
CA ARG A 116 9.81 4.70 13.71
C ARG A 116 9.51 5.42 12.40
N THR A 117 10.25 6.48 12.15
CA THR A 117 10.18 7.23 10.89
C THR A 117 11.20 6.73 9.89
N ILE A 118 10.75 6.40 8.69
CA ILE A 118 11.56 6.11 7.51
C ILE A 118 11.29 7.22 6.49
N ARG A 119 12.31 7.80 5.88
CA ARG A 119 12.09 8.77 4.80
C ARG A 119 12.15 8.06 3.47
N VAL A 120 11.18 8.30 2.58
CA VAL A 120 11.19 7.77 1.21
C VAL A 120 11.13 8.96 0.27
N ASP A 121 12.17 9.16 -0.55
CA ASP A 121 12.37 10.37 -1.36
C ASP A 121 12.17 11.66 -0.55
N GLY A 122 12.67 11.68 0.69
CA GLY A 122 12.55 12.81 1.61
C GLY A 122 11.20 12.93 2.33
N VAL A 123 10.19 12.12 1.98
CA VAL A 123 8.88 12.10 2.65
C VAL A 123 8.95 11.23 3.92
N PRO A 124 8.71 11.78 5.12
CA PRO A 124 8.75 11.00 6.35
C PRO A 124 7.50 10.13 6.49
N LEU A 125 7.69 8.81 6.56
CA LEU A 125 6.65 7.81 6.79
C LEU A 125 6.84 7.15 8.16
N GLN A 126 5.77 7.01 8.94
CA GLN A 126 5.81 6.23 10.18
C GLN A 126 5.49 4.76 9.93
N VAL A 127 6.27 3.86 10.51
CA VAL A 127 6.00 2.42 10.43
C VAL A 127 4.78 2.06 11.26
N ALA A 128 3.67 1.73 10.59
CA ALA A 128 2.43 1.30 11.24
C ALA A 128 2.43 -0.20 11.57
N GLY A 129 3.16 -1.00 10.80
CA GLY A 129 3.20 -2.45 10.99
C GLY A 129 4.09 -3.20 10.00
N VAL A 130 3.96 -4.53 10.05
CA VAL A 130 4.67 -5.48 9.20
C VAL A 130 3.68 -6.46 8.60
N VAL A 131 3.76 -6.70 7.29
CA VAL A 131 2.95 -7.71 6.59
C VAL A 131 3.27 -9.14 7.09
N PRO A 132 2.35 -10.11 6.94
CA PRO A 132 2.64 -11.50 7.28
C PRO A 132 3.74 -12.10 6.38
N ARG A 133 4.32 -13.20 6.83
CA ARG A 133 5.35 -13.96 6.09
C ARG A 133 4.79 -14.65 4.84
#